data_AF-Q93DW2-F1
#
_entry.id   AF-Q93DW2-F1
#
_cell.length_a   1.000
_cell.length_b   1.000
_cell.length_c   1.000
_cell.angle_alpha   90.00
_cell.angle_beta   90.00
_cell.angle_gamma   90.00
#
_symmetry.space_group_name_H-M   'P 1'
#
loop_
_entity.id
_entity.type
_entity.pdbx_description
1 polymer ?
#
loop_
_entity_poly.entity_id
_entity_poly.type
_entity_poly.pdbx_seq_one_letter_code
_entity_poly.pdbx_strand_id
1 'polypeptide(L)'
;MLKHTDAYIAWRTSSQDMLDFAVMVCTAAPQLKYALTERDADPNAFVATNSGFRPSEVPYSTERRALTHYKNVLGANLLLAVFSYFESYIFAAIDEVIDFHGGEEMMEKNIRKQAFQRPPTQTQKSKVSGLRKKYKPSRADKYRKVTASIDSNEIVWPSQRLMLYGFKQMISQKKRWKSYEIPDLLEYLLIFEMTQAERDKFHVIRADRNQIAHGKGMSYDLKKATLASNYFRELALRIDGHIVDYFFIMERYAH
;
A
#
# COMPACT_ATOMS: atom_id res chain seq x y z
N MET A 1 7.04 -11.37 -19.37
CA MET A 1 6.08 -10.31 -18.97
C MET A 1 6.25 -10.12 -17.48
N LEU A 2 6.40 -8.88 -17.01
CA LEU A 2 6.47 -8.59 -15.57
C LEU A 2 5.18 -9.13 -14.94
N LYS A 3 5.29 -9.99 -13.93
CA LYS A 3 4.12 -10.59 -13.26
C LYS A 3 3.73 -9.85 -11.99
N HIS A 4 4.74 -9.32 -11.30
CA HIS A 4 4.64 -8.64 -10.02
C HIS A 4 5.72 -7.57 -9.94
N THR A 5 5.47 -6.52 -9.17
CA THR A 5 6.47 -5.53 -8.75
C THR A 5 7.46 -6.15 -7.75
N ASP A 6 8.69 -5.61 -7.67
CA ASP A 6 9.67 -6.09 -6.69
C ASP A 6 9.20 -5.72 -5.26
N ALA A 7 8.54 -4.57 -5.11
CA ALA A 7 7.93 -4.09 -3.89
C ALA A 7 6.87 -5.07 -3.37
N TYR A 8 6.02 -5.61 -4.25
CA TYR A 8 5.05 -6.63 -3.88
C TYR A 8 5.72 -7.91 -3.42
N ILE A 9 6.78 -8.36 -4.10
CA ILE A 9 7.53 -9.56 -3.73
C ILE A 9 8.16 -9.38 -2.34
N ALA A 10 8.81 -8.25 -2.08
CA ALA A 10 9.40 -7.93 -0.78
C ALA A 10 8.36 -7.90 0.35
N TRP A 11 7.21 -7.28 0.10
CA TRP A 11 6.08 -7.23 1.02
C TRP A 11 5.50 -8.61 1.31
N ARG A 12 5.30 -9.42 0.27
CA ARG A 12 4.74 -10.77 0.38
C ARG A 12 5.65 -11.65 1.23
N THR A 13 6.95 -11.62 0.97
CA THR A 13 7.94 -12.38 1.74
C THR A 13 7.93 -11.94 3.21
N SER A 14 8.07 -10.64 3.48
CA SER A 14 8.10 -10.12 4.87
C SER A 14 6.81 -10.41 5.64
N SER A 15 5.66 -10.33 4.97
CA SER A 15 4.36 -10.65 5.57
C SER A 15 4.22 -12.14 5.86
N GLN A 16 4.70 -13.00 4.96
CA GLN A 16 4.69 -14.46 5.17
C GLN A 16 5.62 -14.85 6.31
N ASP A 17 6.84 -14.31 6.38
CA ASP A 17 7.80 -14.59 7.45
C ASP A 17 7.19 -14.26 8.84
N MET A 18 6.45 -13.14 8.93
CA MET A 18 5.78 -12.75 10.17
C MET A 18 4.62 -13.69 10.53
N LEU A 19 3.88 -14.19 9.54
CA LEU A 19 2.83 -15.18 9.74
C LEU A 19 3.41 -16.53 10.18
N ASP A 20 4.50 -16.97 9.55
CA ASP A 20 5.20 -18.20 9.88
C ASP A 20 5.77 -18.14 11.31
N PHE A 21 6.33 -16.98 11.68
CA PHE A 21 6.72 -16.72 13.07
C PHE A 21 5.54 -16.79 14.04
N ALA A 22 4.38 -16.21 13.68
CA ALA A 22 3.19 -16.30 14.51
C ALA A 22 2.71 -17.77 14.69
N VAL A 23 2.74 -18.56 13.63
CA VAL A 23 2.43 -20.01 13.68
C VAL A 23 3.41 -20.76 14.58
N MET A 24 4.71 -20.47 14.47
CA MET A 24 5.75 -21.05 15.32
C MET A 24 5.48 -20.77 16.79
N VAL A 25 5.20 -19.50 17.15
CA VAL A 25 4.91 -19.10 18.54
C VAL A 25 3.63 -19.78 19.05
N CYS A 26 2.58 -19.85 18.23
CA CYS A 26 1.32 -20.52 18.58
C CYS A 26 1.46 -22.02 18.78
N THR A 27 2.40 -22.66 18.08
CA THR A 27 2.72 -24.08 18.24
C THR A 27 3.62 -24.31 19.46
N ALA A 28 4.59 -23.43 19.70
CA ALA A 28 5.56 -23.55 20.79
C ALA A 28 4.97 -23.22 22.17
N ALA A 29 4.09 -22.23 22.29
CA ALA A 29 3.55 -21.79 23.58
C ALA A 29 2.81 -22.90 24.36
N PRO A 30 1.93 -23.73 23.74
CA PRO A 30 1.35 -24.90 24.41
C PRO A 30 2.39 -25.92 24.88
N GLN A 31 3.43 -26.17 24.08
CA GLN A 31 4.51 -27.09 24.45
C GLN A 31 5.31 -26.58 25.64
N LEU A 32 5.62 -25.28 25.67
CA LEU A 32 6.25 -24.64 26.81
C LEU A 32 5.37 -24.72 28.07
N LYS A 33 4.07 -24.48 27.93
CA LYS A 33 3.12 -24.63 29.04
C LYS A 33 3.12 -26.06 29.59
N TYR A 34 3.15 -27.06 28.71
CA TYR A 34 3.22 -28.48 29.11
C TYR A 34 4.54 -28.79 29.84
N ALA A 35 5.68 -28.41 29.27
CA ALA A 35 6.99 -28.63 29.87
C ALA A 35 7.14 -27.95 31.26
N LEU A 36 6.58 -26.75 31.42
CA LEU A 36 6.56 -26.07 32.72
C LEU A 36 5.69 -26.80 33.75
N THR A 37 4.61 -27.43 33.30
CA THR A 37 3.72 -28.23 34.16
C THR A 37 4.42 -29.52 34.61
N GLU A 38 5.13 -30.20 33.69
CA GLU A 38 5.97 -31.37 34.01
C GLU A 38 7.08 -31.01 35.00
N ARG A 39 7.74 -29.86 34.81
CA ARG A 39 8.77 -29.35 35.72
C ARG A 39 8.26 -29.07 37.13
N ASP A 40 7.00 -28.66 37.27
CA ASP A 40 6.37 -28.45 38.58
C ASP A 40 6.13 -29.79 39.30
N ALA A 41 5.94 -30.88 38.54
CA ALA A 41 5.77 -32.24 39.08
C ALA A 41 7.11 -32.96 39.33
N ASP A 42 8.09 -32.79 38.42
CA ASP A 42 9.44 -33.33 38.51
C ASP A 42 10.49 -32.23 38.28
N PRO A 43 11.24 -31.83 39.33
CA PRO A 43 12.32 -30.86 39.22
C PRO A 43 13.45 -31.26 38.27
N ASN A 44 13.52 -32.50 37.78
CA ASN A 44 14.49 -32.94 36.78
C ASN A 44 13.97 -32.87 35.34
N ALA A 45 12.66 -32.66 35.13
CA ALA A 45 12.08 -32.57 33.80
C ALA A 45 12.73 -31.46 32.98
N PHE A 46 13.05 -31.72 31.71
CA PHE A 46 13.73 -30.75 30.87
C PHE A 46 12.81 -29.59 30.49
N VAL A 47 13.30 -28.37 30.68
CA VAL A 47 12.70 -27.15 30.14
C VAL A 47 13.80 -26.36 29.45
N ALA A 48 13.55 -25.96 28.20
CA ALA A 48 14.50 -25.18 27.43
C ALA A 48 14.80 -23.85 28.14
N THR A 49 16.07 -23.46 28.15
CA THR A 49 16.52 -22.18 28.69
C THR A 49 16.86 -21.22 27.56
N ASN A 50 16.74 -19.91 27.82
CA ASN A 50 17.08 -18.87 26.86
C ASN A 50 18.34 -18.14 27.31
N SER A 51 19.44 -18.34 26.57
CA SER A 51 20.73 -17.70 26.88
C SER A 51 20.80 -16.22 26.48
N GLY A 52 19.85 -15.74 25.69
CA GLY A 52 19.83 -14.36 25.17
C GLY A 52 19.18 -13.34 26.10
N PHE A 53 18.49 -13.76 27.16
CA PHE A 53 17.83 -12.88 28.12
C PHE A 53 18.32 -13.12 29.54
N ARG A 54 18.27 -12.07 30.36
CA ARG A 54 18.60 -12.17 31.79
C ARG A 54 17.64 -13.17 32.46
N PRO A 55 18.14 -14.14 33.25
CA PRO A 55 17.28 -15.05 33.98
C PRO A 55 16.47 -14.29 35.04
N SER A 56 15.21 -14.70 35.21
CA SER A 56 14.38 -14.23 36.31
C SER A 56 14.90 -14.71 37.66
N GLU A 57 14.67 -13.93 38.72
CA GLU A 57 14.96 -14.33 40.10
C GLU A 57 14.19 -15.59 40.51
N VAL A 58 12.91 -15.66 40.11
CA VAL A 58 12.09 -16.87 40.22
C VAL A 58 12.18 -17.62 38.88
N PRO A 59 12.66 -18.89 38.87
CA PRO A 59 12.80 -19.67 37.64
C PRO A 59 11.53 -19.68 36.78
N TYR A 60 11.69 -19.39 35.49
CA TYR A 60 10.62 -19.39 34.48
C TYR A 60 9.42 -18.45 34.74
N SER A 61 9.53 -17.51 35.68
CA SER A 61 8.42 -16.60 36.03
C SER A 61 8.03 -15.66 34.88
N THR A 62 8.98 -15.29 34.02
CA THR A 62 8.72 -14.43 32.86
C THR A 62 7.90 -15.17 31.80
N GLU A 63 8.29 -16.41 31.51
CA GLU A 63 7.63 -17.32 30.57
C GLU A 63 6.20 -17.61 31.02
N ARG A 64 6.00 -17.93 32.31
CA ARG A 64 4.67 -18.15 32.89
C ARG A 64 3.76 -16.94 32.73
N ARG A 65 4.28 -15.74 33.01
CA ARG A 65 3.53 -14.49 32.82
C ARG A 65 3.25 -14.19 31.35
N ALA A 66 4.18 -14.51 30.45
CA ALA A 66 4.00 -14.27 29.02
C ALA A 66 2.95 -15.22 28.42
N LEU A 67 2.93 -16.50 28.85
CA LEU A 67 2.01 -17.54 28.35
C LEU A 67 0.52 -17.21 28.56
N THR A 68 0.16 -16.39 29.54
CA THR A 68 -1.25 -16.00 29.75
C THR A 68 -1.75 -15.01 28.71
N HIS A 69 -0.86 -14.20 28.13
CA HIS A 69 -1.23 -13.09 27.23
C HIS A 69 -0.54 -13.14 25.86
N TYR A 70 0.23 -14.18 25.56
CA TYR A 70 1.07 -14.23 24.36
C TYR A 70 0.28 -14.01 23.07
N LYS A 71 -0.97 -14.51 22.96
CA LYS A 71 -1.80 -14.34 21.76
C LYS A 71 -2.15 -12.87 21.50
N ASN A 72 -2.34 -12.09 22.54
CA ASN A 72 -2.66 -10.67 22.45
C ASN A 72 -1.42 -9.87 22.05
N VAL A 73 -0.28 -10.17 22.68
CA VAL A 73 1.01 -9.56 22.33
C VAL A 73 1.40 -9.91 20.89
N LEU A 74 1.25 -11.17 20.50
CA LEU A 74 1.54 -11.65 19.15
C LEU A 74 0.59 -11.02 18.12
N GLY A 75 -0.72 -10.97 18.41
CA GLY A 75 -1.70 -10.32 17.55
C GLY A 75 -1.39 -8.84 17.32
N ALA A 76 -1.04 -8.12 18.39
CA ALA A 76 -0.64 -6.73 18.31
C ALA A 76 0.63 -6.52 17.46
N ASN A 77 1.67 -7.33 17.67
CA ASN A 77 2.90 -7.24 16.89
C ASN A 77 2.68 -7.65 15.43
N LEU A 78 1.86 -8.67 15.16
CA LEU A 78 1.50 -9.07 13.81
C LEU A 78 0.78 -7.94 13.07
N LEU A 79 -0.17 -7.26 13.72
CA LEU A 79 -0.85 -6.11 13.11
C LEU A 79 0.14 -4.98 12.79
N LEU A 80 1.00 -4.62 13.75
CA LEU A 80 2.02 -3.58 13.54
C LEU A 80 2.90 -3.90 12.34
N ALA A 81 3.45 -5.11 12.30
CA ALA A 81 4.35 -5.56 11.24
C ALA A 81 3.65 -5.55 9.87
N VAL A 82 2.51 -6.22 9.75
CA VAL A 82 1.76 -6.34 8.48
C VAL A 82 1.35 -4.96 7.96
N PHE A 83 0.87 -4.07 8.83
CA PHE A 83 0.51 -2.71 8.43
C PHE A 83 1.74 -1.93 7.93
N SER A 84 2.85 -1.98 8.66
CA SER A 84 4.08 -1.28 8.29
C SER A 84 4.68 -1.81 6.99
N TYR A 85 4.62 -3.12 6.75
CA TYR A 85 5.05 -3.70 5.48
C TYR A 85 4.14 -3.24 4.33
N PHE A 86 2.82 -3.21 4.54
CA PHE A 86 1.89 -2.72 3.51
C PHE A 86 2.09 -1.23 3.21
N GLU A 87 2.33 -0.40 4.23
CA GLU A 87 2.68 1.02 4.03
C GLU A 87 3.95 1.18 3.21
N SER A 88 4.99 0.40 3.53
CA SER A 88 6.26 0.42 2.79
C SER A 88 6.10 -0.05 1.35
N TYR A 89 5.28 -1.08 1.12
CA TYR A 89 4.93 -1.59 -0.20
C TYR A 89 4.35 -0.51 -1.10
N ILE A 90 3.32 0.21 -0.65
CA ILE A 90 2.65 1.22 -1.48
C ILE A 90 3.63 2.30 -1.94
N PHE A 91 4.47 2.80 -1.03
CA PHE A 91 5.45 3.82 -1.38
C PHE A 91 6.53 3.27 -2.31
N ALA A 92 7.07 2.08 -2.02
CA ALA A 92 8.06 1.44 -2.90
C ALA A 92 7.51 1.13 -4.30
N ALA A 93 6.24 0.71 -4.42
CA ALA A 93 5.62 0.44 -5.71
C ALA A 93 5.48 1.72 -6.56
N ILE A 94 5.15 2.86 -5.95
CA ILE A 94 5.13 4.16 -6.65
C ILE A 94 6.54 4.54 -7.12
N ASP A 95 7.56 4.22 -6.32
CA ASP A 95 8.97 4.49 -6.65
C ASP A 95 9.40 3.66 -7.85
N GLU A 96 9.07 2.37 -7.85
CA GLU A 96 9.33 1.48 -8.97
C GLU A 96 8.65 1.93 -10.25
N VAL A 97 7.42 2.44 -10.18
CA VAL A 97 6.76 3.05 -11.35
C VAL A 97 7.57 4.23 -11.88
N ILE A 98 8.00 5.15 -11.01
CA ILE A 98 8.80 6.31 -11.44
C ILE A 98 10.13 5.86 -12.06
N ASP A 99 10.81 4.90 -11.43
CA ASP A 99 12.10 4.40 -11.87
C ASP A 99 12.00 3.62 -13.19
N PHE A 100 10.94 2.82 -13.38
CA PHE A 100 10.66 2.11 -14.63
C PHE A 100 10.60 3.05 -15.83
N HIS A 101 10.07 4.26 -15.64
CA HIS A 101 9.99 5.30 -16.67
C HIS A 101 11.26 6.15 -16.83
N GLY A 102 12.37 5.73 -16.20
CA GLY A 102 13.66 6.41 -16.26
C GLY A 102 13.86 7.46 -15.18
N GLY A 103 13.09 7.39 -14.10
CA GLY A 103 13.17 8.30 -12.96
C GLY A 103 12.43 9.62 -13.16
N GLU A 104 12.51 10.48 -12.15
CA GLU A 104 11.81 11.77 -12.10
C GLU A 104 12.08 12.64 -13.33
N GLU A 105 13.35 12.79 -13.70
CA GLU A 105 13.78 13.66 -14.80
C GLU A 105 13.21 13.20 -16.15
N MET A 106 13.24 11.89 -16.41
CA MET A 106 12.75 11.33 -17.66
C MET A 106 11.22 11.40 -17.74
N MET A 107 10.53 11.08 -16.65
CA MET A 107 9.07 11.20 -16.59
C MET A 107 8.62 12.66 -16.77
N GLU A 108 9.27 13.63 -16.12
CA GLU A 108 9.02 15.06 -16.36
C GLU A 108 9.24 15.43 -17.83
N LYS A 109 10.35 14.96 -18.43
CA LYS A 109 10.66 15.23 -19.85
C LYS A 109 9.59 14.65 -20.77
N ASN A 110 9.10 13.45 -20.52
CA ASN A 110 8.05 12.80 -21.31
C ASN A 110 6.72 13.57 -21.20
N ILE A 111 6.31 13.92 -19.97
CA ILE A 111 5.12 14.75 -19.72
C ILE A 111 5.25 16.09 -20.46
N ARG A 112 6.42 16.73 -20.42
CA ARG A 112 6.66 17.99 -21.15
C ARG A 112 6.55 17.79 -22.66
N LYS A 113 7.14 16.73 -23.21
CA LYS A 113 7.06 16.43 -24.64
C LYS A 113 5.60 16.26 -25.10
N GLN A 114 4.77 15.59 -24.29
CA GLN A 114 3.35 15.43 -24.54
C GLN A 114 2.57 16.76 -24.37
N ALA A 115 2.85 17.54 -23.32
CA ALA A 115 2.10 18.75 -22.99
C ALA A 115 2.48 19.99 -23.82
N PHE A 116 3.72 20.06 -24.29
CA PHE A 116 4.30 21.16 -25.08
C PHE A 116 4.44 20.81 -26.56
N GLN A 117 3.62 19.91 -27.08
CA GLN A 117 3.47 19.76 -28.52
C GLN A 117 3.19 21.13 -29.19
N ARG A 118 3.55 21.21 -30.48
CA ARG A 118 3.53 22.44 -31.30
C ARG A 118 2.26 23.29 -31.03
N PRO A 119 2.38 24.63 -31.01
CA PRO A 119 1.23 25.50 -30.82
C PRO A 119 0.12 25.12 -31.82
N PRO A 120 -1.15 25.04 -31.37
CA PRO A 120 -2.22 24.54 -32.20
C PRO A 120 -2.34 25.42 -33.45
N THR A 121 -2.42 24.76 -34.60
CA THR A 121 -2.68 25.39 -35.90
C THR A 121 -3.98 26.18 -35.86
N GLN A 122 -4.16 27.11 -36.79
CA GLN A 122 -5.40 27.89 -36.87
C GLN A 122 -6.64 26.98 -37.08
N THR A 123 -6.48 25.89 -37.83
CA THR A 123 -7.48 24.85 -38.03
C THR A 123 -7.85 24.14 -36.73
N GLN A 124 -6.87 23.78 -35.90
CA GLN A 124 -7.14 23.17 -34.59
C GLN A 124 -7.83 24.17 -33.64
N LYS A 125 -7.40 25.44 -33.65
CA LYS A 125 -8.03 26.51 -32.85
C LYS A 125 -9.50 26.74 -33.23
N SER A 126 -9.83 26.69 -34.52
CA SER A 126 -11.21 26.84 -34.98
C SER A 126 -12.08 25.64 -34.60
N LYS A 127 -11.57 24.40 -34.71
CA LYS A 127 -12.25 23.16 -34.26
C LYS A 127 -12.70 23.25 -32.78
N VAL A 128 -11.86 23.78 -31.88
CA VAL A 128 -12.20 23.89 -30.45
C VAL A 128 -12.89 25.19 -30.05
N SER A 129 -13.08 26.14 -30.96
CA SER A 129 -13.67 27.46 -30.63
C SER A 129 -15.05 27.33 -29.95
N GLY A 130 -15.84 26.33 -30.35
CA GLY A 130 -17.14 26.03 -29.76
C GLY A 130 -17.08 25.46 -28.34
N LEU A 131 -15.96 24.83 -27.95
CA LEU A 131 -15.72 24.25 -26.63
C LEU A 131 -15.22 25.29 -25.61
N ARG A 132 -14.83 26.49 -26.04
CA ARG A 132 -14.35 27.57 -25.16
C ARG A 132 -15.46 28.33 -24.44
N LYS A 133 -16.72 28.01 -24.72
CA LYS A 133 -17.90 28.62 -24.07
C LYS A 133 -18.29 27.79 -22.86
N LYS A 134 -18.89 28.42 -21.84
CA LYS A 134 -19.49 27.70 -20.70
C LYS A 134 -20.43 26.60 -21.20
N TYR A 135 -20.36 25.43 -20.56
CA TYR A 135 -21.20 24.29 -20.89
C TYR A 135 -22.69 24.65 -20.78
N LYS A 136 -23.47 24.22 -21.78
CA LYS A 136 -24.94 24.35 -21.80
C LYS A 136 -25.56 22.97 -22.01
N PRO A 137 -26.33 22.42 -21.06
CA PRO A 137 -26.92 21.08 -21.19
C PRO A 137 -27.72 20.88 -22.48
N SER A 138 -28.45 21.90 -22.93
CA SER A 138 -29.22 21.89 -24.18
C SER A 138 -28.38 21.73 -25.46
N ARG A 139 -27.04 21.80 -25.36
CA ARG A 139 -26.10 21.61 -26.47
C ARG A 139 -25.16 20.43 -26.25
N ALA A 140 -25.44 19.54 -25.30
CA ALA A 140 -24.61 18.39 -24.95
C ALA A 140 -24.19 17.57 -26.19
N ASP A 141 -25.12 17.23 -27.07
CA ASP A 141 -24.83 16.44 -28.27
C ASP A 141 -23.92 17.16 -29.26
N LYS A 142 -24.04 18.49 -29.35
CA LYS A 142 -23.12 19.29 -30.17
C LYS A 142 -21.71 19.25 -29.60
N TYR A 143 -21.56 19.35 -28.28
CA TYR A 143 -20.25 19.22 -27.64
C TYR A 143 -19.67 17.83 -27.85
N ARG A 144 -20.43 16.76 -27.60
CA ARG A 144 -20.00 15.37 -27.84
C ARG A 144 -19.51 15.16 -29.26
N LYS A 145 -20.27 15.63 -30.27
CA LYS A 145 -19.86 15.54 -31.69
C LYS A 145 -18.54 16.25 -31.96
N VAL A 146 -18.37 17.47 -31.45
CA VAL A 146 -17.12 18.23 -31.63
C VAL A 146 -15.96 17.54 -30.91
N THR A 147 -16.14 17.11 -29.67
CA THR A 147 -15.10 16.42 -28.89
C THR A 147 -14.71 15.09 -29.53
N ALA A 148 -15.66 14.30 -30.02
CA ALA A 148 -15.40 13.04 -30.72
C ALA A 148 -14.69 13.24 -32.08
N SER A 149 -14.82 14.42 -32.69
CA SER A 149 -14.13 14.75 -33.95
C SER A 149 -12.69 15.25 -33.77
N ILE A 150 -12.25 15.47 -32.52
CA ILE A 150 -10.89 15.89 -32.20
C ILE A 150 -10.07 14.63 -31.94
N ASP A 151 -9.06 14.38 -32.78
CA ASP A 151 -8.03 13.39 -32.50
C ASP A 151 -7.26 13.82 -31.23
N SER A 152 -7.08 12.91 -30.27
CA SER A 152 -6.38 13.17 -29.02
C SER A 152 -4.93 13.60 -29.22
N ASN A 153 -4.34 13.29 -30.38
CA ASN A 153 -3.00 13.72 -30.76
C ASN A 153 -2.96 15.10 -31.42
N GLU A 154 -4.11 15.68 -31.81
CA GLU A 154 -4.16 17.01 -32.40
C GLU A 154 -4.14 18.13 -31.35
N ILE A 155 -4.64 17.88 -30.14
CA ILE A 155 -4.85 18.90 -29.12
C ILE A 155 -4.53 18.36 -27.74
N VAL A 156 -3.65 19.09 -27.02
CA VAL A 156 -3.38 18.83 -25.61
C VAL A 156 -4.52 19.38 -24.75
N TRP A 157 -5.25 18.48 -24.11
CA TRP A 157 -6.39 18.78 -23.24
C TRP A 157 -5.94 19.49 -21.94
N PRO A 158 -6.82 20.27 -21.29
CA PRO A 158 -6.48 20.93 -20.02
C PRO A 158 -5.95 19.97 -18.93
N SER A 159 -6.49 18.74 -18.84
CA SER A 159 -6.00 17.71 -17.92
C SER A 159 -4.54 17.33 -18.16
N GLN A 160 -4.16 17.09 -19.41
CA GLN A 160 -2.78 16.79 -19.81
C GLN A 160 -1.84 17.98 -19.54
N ARG A 161 -2.33 19.23 -19.64
CA ARG A 161 -1.54 20.42 -19.30
C ARG A 161 -1.29 20.54 -17.79
N LEU A 162 -2.23 20.10 -16.96
CA LEU A 162 -2.11 20.11 -15.51
C LEU A 162 -1.26 18.94 -14.98
N MET A 163 -1.08 17.88 -15.77
CA MET A 163 -0.31 16.68 -15.42
C MET A 163 1.09 17.00 -14.91
N LEU A 164 1.81 17.93 -15.54
CA LEU A 164 3.16 18.33 -15.11
C LEU A 164 3.17 18.94 -13.71
N TYR A 165 2.18 19.79 -13.40
CA TYR A 165 2.07 20.37 -12.07
C TYR A 165 1.72 19.30 -11.04
N GLY A 166 0.76 18.43 -11.36
CA GLY A 166 0.40 17.29 -10.51
C GLY A 166 1.59 16.39 -10.20
N PHE A 167 2.37 16.04 -11.22
CA PHE A 167 3.59 15.25 -11.08
C PHE A 167 4.63 15.93 -10.17
N LYS A 168 4.94 17.23 -10.40
CA LYS A 168 5.88 17.96 -9.53
C LYS A 168 5.40 18.05 -8.09
N GLN A 169 4.09 18.27 -7.87
CA GLN A 169 3.52 18.30 -6.52
C GLN A 169 3.64 16.94 -5.86
N MET A 170 3.28 15.86 -6.56
CA MET A 170 3.44 14.49 -6.09
C MET A 170 4.87 14.21 -5.62
N ILE A 171 5.86 14.48 -6.47
CA ILE A 171 7.28 14.29 -6.12
C ILE A 171 7.67 15.12 -4.88
N SER A 172 7.26 16.40 -4.83
CA SER A 172 7.62 17.28 -3.72
C SER A 172 7.02 16.85 -2.36
N GLN A 173 5.83 16.25 -2.38
CA GLN A 173 5.11 15.80 -1.19
C GLN A 173 5.40 14.35 -0.82
N LYS A 174 5.98 13.55 -1.73
CA LYS A 174 6.24 12.11 -1.55
C LYS A 174 6.88 11.75 -0.21
N LYS A 175 7.91 12.49 0.22
CA LYS A 175 8.61 12.26 1.50
C LYS A 175 7.76 12.56 2.75
N ARG A 176 6.63 13.23 2.58
CA ARG A 176 5.71 13.66 3.65
C ARG A 176 4.47 12.78 3.75
N TRP A 177 4.25 11.90 2.78
CA TRP A 177 3.09 11.02 2.77
C TRP A 177 2.97 10.21 4.06
N LYS A 178 1.73 10.04 4.50
CA LYS A 178 1.38 9.29 5.71
C LYS A 178 0.46 8.14 5.34
N SER A 179 0.49 7.07 6.13
CA SER A 179 -0.45 5.95 6.03
C SER A 179 -1.94 6.32 5.86
N TYR A 180 -2.40 7.45 6.40
CA TYR A 180 -3.81 7.85 6.25
C TYR A 180 -4.17 8.26 4.83
N GLU A 181 -3.19 8.69 4.04
CA GLU A 181 -3.34 9.18 2.68
C GLU A 181 -3.30 8.02 1.66
N ILE A 182 -2.92 6.80 2.08
CA ILE A 182 -2.79 5.65 1.17
C ILE A 182 -4.05 5.42 0.31
N PRO A 183 -5.29 5.44 0.84
CA PRO A 183 -6.48 5.29 0.00
C PRO A 183 -6.59 6.39 -1.06
N ASP A 184 -6.28 7.64 -0.69
CA ASP A 184 -6.34 8.79 -1.60
C ASP A 184 -5.22 8.73 -2.66
N LEU A 185 -4.04 8.23 -2.29
CA LEU A 185 -2.95 7.96 -3.24
C LEU A 185 -3.36 6.85 -4.21
N LEU A 186 -3.98 5.78 -3.74
CA LEU A 186 -4.48 4.72 -4.61
C LEU A 186 -5.53 5.25 -5.60
N GLU A 187 -6.53 5.98 -5.11
CA GLU A 187 -7.64 6.47 -5.93
C GLU A 187 -7.22 7.59 -6.89
N TYR A 188 -6.46 8.58 -6.42
CA TYR A 188 -6.18 9.79 -7.21
C TYR A 188 -4.85 9.78 -7.95
N LEU A 189 -3.84 9.07 -7.42
CA LEU A 189 -2.55 8.96 -8.09
C LEU A 189 -2.49 7.72 -8.99
N LEU A 190 -2.88 6.55 -8.46
CA LEU A 190 -2.83 5.30 -9.21
C LEU A 190 -4.13 5.00 -9.97
N ILE A 191 -5.19 5.80 -9.79
CA ILE A 191 -6.50 5.56 -10.42
C ILE A 191 -7.00 4.14 -10.12
N PHE A 192 -6.72 3.67 -8.90
CA PHE A 192 -7.12 2.36 -8.41
C PHE A 192 -8.49 2.47 -7.73
N GLU A 193 -9.45 1.67 -8.21
CA GLU A 193 -10.80 1.68 -7.66
C GLU A 193 -10.85 0.97 -6.31
N MET A 194 -11.11 1.75 -5.25
CA MET A 194 -11.44 1.25 -3.92
C MET A 194 -12.94 1.48 -3.64
N THR A 195 -13.61 0.45 -3.15
CA THR A 195 -14.96 0.62 -2.60
C THR A 195 -14.90 1.38 -1.27
N GLN A 196 -15.98 2.09 -0.93
CA GLN A 196 -16.07 2.78 0.37
C GLN A 196 -15.87 1.82 1.55
N ALA A 197 -16.39 0.58 1.45
CA ALA A 197 -16.21 -0.45 2.48
C ALA A 197 -14.74 -0.84 2.68
N GLU A 198 -13.95 -0.90 1.61
CA GLU A 198 -12.51 -1.17 1.70
C GLU A 198 -11.78 0.01 2.34
N ARG A 199 -12.12 1.24 1.98
CA ARG A 199 -11.54 2.45 2.59
C ARG A 199 -11.84 2.53 4.09
N ASP A 200 -13.09 2.27 4.48
CA ASP A 200 -13.50 2.24 5.88
C ASP A 200 -12.74 1.15 6.64
N LYS A 201 -12.64 -0.05 6.07
CA LYS A 201 -11.88 -1.17 6.65
C LYS A 201 -10.39 -0.83 6.81
N PHE A 202 -9.77 -0.18 5.82
CA PHE A 202 -8.39 0.29 5.91
C PHE A 202 -8.21 1.24 7.10
N HIS A 203 -9.11 2.22 7.26
CA HIS A 203 -9.03 3.20 8.34
C HIS A 203 -9.31 2.60 9.72
N VAL A 204 -10.20 1.62 9.83
CA VAL A 204 -10.41 0.83 11.06
C VAL A 204 -9.11 0.13 11.46
N ILE A 205 -8.50 -0.62 10.53
CA ILE A 205 -7.24 -1.33 10.81
C ILE A 205 -6.11 -0.37 11.18
N ARG A 206 -6.03 0.79 10.51
CA ARG A 206 -5.07 1.86 10.84
C ARG A 206 -5.31 2.43 12.24
N ALA A 207 -6.57 2.66 12.62
CA ALA A 207 -6.92 3.16 13.94
C ALA A 207 -6.51 2.15 15.03
N ASP A 208 -6.79 0.86 14.82
CA ASP A 208 -6.35 -0.22 15.70
C ASP A 208 -4.81 -0.23 15.83
N ARG A 209 -4.08 -0.13 14.70
CA ARG A 209 -2.61 -0.03 14.69
C ARG A 209 -2.12 1.14 15.52
N ASN A 210 -2.73 2.32 15.38
CA ASN A 210 -2.32 3.51 16.12
C ASN A 210 -2.59 3.37 17.62
N GLN A 211 -3.71 2.77 18.00
CA GLN A 211 -4.00 2.48 19.40
C GLN A 211 -2.92 1.58 20.01
N ILE A 212 -2.56 0.49 19.33
CA ILE A 212 -1.51 -0.43 19.75
C ILE A 212 -0.15 0.28 19.84
N ALA A 213 0.23 1.04 18.82
CA ALA A 213 1.50 1.78 18.79
C ALA A 213 1.62 2.82 19.92
N HIS A 214 0.50 3.38 20.37
CA HIS A 214 0.45 4.30 21.52
C HIS A 214 0.24 3.61 22.87
N GLY A 215 0.30 2.27 22.93
CA GLY A 215 0.09 1.49 24.16
C GLY A 215 -1.34 1.52 24.69
N LYS A 216 -2.30 2.00 23.89
CA LYS A 216 -3.72 2.06 24.24
C LYS A 216 -4.40 0.77 23.77
N GLY A 217 -4.60 -0.17 24.68
CA GLY A 217 -5.36 -1.41 24.40
C GLY A 217 -4.51 -2.52 23.79
N MET A 218 -3.97 -3.40 24.65
CA MET A 218 -3.26 -4.61 24.21
C MET A 218 -4.20 -5.76 23.81
N SER A 219 -5.54 -5.61 23.86
CA SER A 219 -6.48 -6.68 23.50
C SER A 219 -6.75 -6.76 21.99
N TYR A 220 -5.69 -6.74 21.19
CA TYR A 220 -5.79 -7.11 19.78
C TYR A 220 -5.45 -8.59 19.63
N ASP A 221 -6.48 -9.42 19.55
CA ASP A 221 -6.29 -10.86 19.44
C ASP A 221 -5.69 -11.25 18.07
N LEU A 222 -5.08 -12.44 18.05
CA LEU A 222 -4.47 -12.99 16.86
C LEU A 222 -5.46 -13.15 15.69
N LYS A 223 -6.74 -13.43 15.97
CA LYS A 223 -7.76 -13.62 14.94
C LYS A 223 -7.99 -12.32 14.17
N LYS A 224 -8.10 -11.19 14.87
CA LYS A 224 -8.21 -9.85 14.24
C LYS A 224 -6.98 -9.54 13.40
N ALA A 225 -5.78 -9.85 13.90
CA ALA A 225 -4.53 -9.63 13.16
C ALA A 225 -4.44 -10.47 11.88
N THR A 226 -4.84 -11.74 11.93
CA THR A 226 -4.93 -12.58 10.73
C THR A 226 -5.97 -12.05 9.72
N LEU A 227 -7.12 -11.55 10.20
CA LEU A 227 -8.12 -10.94 9.31
C LEU A 227 -7.60 -9.65 8.65
N ALA A 228 -6.88 -8.81 9.38
CA ALA A 228 -6.21 -7.63 8.83
C ALA A 228 -5.15 -8.03 7.80
N SER A 229 -4.36 -9.07 8.07
CA SER A 229 -3.37 -9.61 7.13
C SER A 229 -3.99 -10.14 5.85
N ASN A 230 -5.10 -10.87 5.93
CA ASN A 230 -5.80 -11.36 4.76
C ASN A 230 -6.35 -10.20 3.91
N TYR A 231 -6.92 -9.19 4.58
CA TYR A 231 -7.39 -7.98 3.90
C TYR A 231 -6.27 -7.28 3.13
N PHE A 232 -5.12 -7.03 3.78
CA PHE A 232 -3.99 -6.39 3.09
C PHE A 232 -3.44 -7.25 1.97
N ARG A 233 -3.48 -8.58 2.09
CA ARG A 233 -3.06 -9.49 1.03
C ARG A 233 -3.93 -9.40 -0.21
N GLU A 234 -5.25 -9.41 -0.03
CA GLU A 234 -6.21 -9.29 -1.14
C GLU A 234 -6.13 -7.91 -1.81
N LEU A 235 -5.95 -6.86 -1.00
CA LEU A 235 -5.77 -5.50 -1.51
C LEU A 235 -4.43 -5.36 -2.26
N ALA A 236 -3.32 -5.81 -1.67
CA ALA A 236 -1.99 -5.73 -2.28
C ALA A 236 -1.92 -6.44 -3.63
N LEU A 237 -2.51 -7.65 -3.73
CA LEU A 237 -2.53 -8.41 -4.98
C LEU A 237 -3.26 -7.68 -6.12
N ARG A 238 -4.39 -7.02 -5.82
CA ARG A 238 -5.13 -6.24 -6.82
C ARG A 238 -4.38 -4.96 -7.20
N ILE A 239 -3.79 -4.27 -6.23
CA ILE A 239 -2.99 -3.07 -6.47
C ILE A 239 -1.79 -3.43 -7.35
N ASP A 240 -1.09 -4.52 -7.04
CA ASP A 240 0.07 -4.97 -7.81
C ASP A 240 -0.32 -5.31 -9.25
N GLY A 241 -1.38 -6.09 -9.44
CA GLY A 241 -1.91 -6.39 -10.78
C GLY A 241 -2.26 -5.12 -11.56
N HIS A 242 -2.97 -4.17 -10.93
CA HIS A 242 -3.31 -2.88 -11.53
C HIS A 242 -2.07 -2.08 -11.94
N ILE A 243 -1.07 -2.00 -11.05
CA ILE A 243 0.18 -1.30 -11.34
C ILE A 243 0.90 -1.94 -12.54
N VAL A 244 1.04 -3.27 -12.54
CA VAL A 244 1.68 -4.02 -13.63
C VAL A 244 0.95 -3.79 -14.96
N ASP A 245 -0.39 -3.86 -14.95
CA ASP A 245 -1.21 -3.77 -16.16
C ASP A 245 -1.22 -2.36 -16.78
N TYR A 246 -1.19 -1.32 -15.96
CA TYR A 246 -1.40 0.07 -16.43
C TYR A 246 -0.17 0.97 -16.38
N PHE A 247 0.79 0.72 -15.48
CA PHE A 247 1.91 1.64 -15.25
C PHE A 247 3.24 1.11 -15.78
N PHE A 248 3.42 -0.20 -15.89
CA PHE A 248 4.63 -0.82 -16.44
C PHE A 248 4.58 -0.94 -17.98
N ILE A 249 4.24 0.16 -18.64
CA ILE A 249 4.13 0.28 -20.10
C ILE A 249 5.24 1.20 -20.61
N MET A 250 6.08 0.73 -21.55
CA MET A 250 7.17 1.57 -22.06
C MET A 250 6.66 2.71 -22.94
N GLU A 251 6.78 3.95 -22.45
CA GLU A 251 6.42 5.16 -23.21
C GLU A 251 7.57 5.72 -24.07
N ARG A 252 8.79 5.16 -23.95
CA ARG A 252 10.02 5.70 -24.59
C ARG A 252 9.90 5.94 -26.09
N TYR A 253 9.07 5.16 -26.78
CA TYR A 253 8.85 5.23 -28.23
C TYR A 253 7.43 5.66 -28.63
N ALA A 254 6.59 6.04 -27.67
CA ALA A 254 5.17 6.30 -27.90
C ALA A 254 4.88 7.69 -28.53
N HIS A 255 5.85 8.60 -28.54
CA HIS A 255 5.69 10.00 -28.96
C HIS A 255 6.93 10.54 -29.66
#